data_AF-A0A6J4RQQ7-F1
#
_entry.id   AF-A0A6J4RQQ7-F1
#
_cell.length_a   1.000
_cell.length_b   1.000
_cell.length_c   1.000
_cell.angle_alpha   90.00
_cell.angle_beta   90.00
_cell.angle_gamma   90.00
#
_symmetry.space_group_name_H-M   'P 1'
#
loop_
_entity.id
_entity.type
_entity.pdbx_description
1 polymer ?
#
loop_
_entity_poly.entity_id
_entity_poly.type
_entity_poly.pdbx_seq_one_letter_code
_entity_poly.pdbx_strand_id
1 'polypeptide(L)'
;MSAETTALQHSTIQQACKQLRLPGIGAQFQRLATQAERERQGYLGYLDALLSIELEERERHTIARRLKEAHLPRVKTLAEFDFAQA
;
A
#
# COMPACT_ATOMS: atom_id res chain seq x y z
N MET A 1 11.38 -30.30 4.37
CA MET A 1 11.11 -29.87 5.75
C MET A 1 11.27 -28.36 5.94
N SER A 2 12.47 -27.75 5.90
CA SER A 2 12.62 -26.30 6.19
C SER A 2 11.85 -25.38 5.23
N ALA A 3 11.77 -25.71 3.94
CA ALA A 3 11.06 -24.92 2.94
C ALA A 3 9.52 -24.99 3.08
N GLU A 4 8.98 -26.11 3.58
CA GLU A 4 7.53 -26.27 3.82
C GLU A 4 7.08 -25.40 5.00
N THR A 5 7.92 -25.31 6.05
CA THR A 5 7.67 -24.43 7.19
C THR A 5 7.61 -22.96 6.79
N THR A 6 8.52 -22.51 5.91
CA THR A 6 8.52 -21.13 5.41
C THR A 6 7.27 -20.82 4.57
N ALA A 7 6.84 -21.76 3.72
CA ALA A 7 5.62 -21.60 2.93
C ALA A 7 4.37 -21.51 3.83
N LEU A 8 4.29 -22.33 4.88
CA LEU A 8 3.22 -22.26 5.89
C LEU A 8 3.26 -20.93 6.65
N GLN A 9 4.44 -20.46 7.07
CA GLN A 9 4.60 -19.16 7.72
C GLN A 9 4.12 -18.01 6.83
N HIS A 10 4.45 -18.03 5.55
CA HIS A 10 3.97 -17.03 4.58
C HIS A 10 2.44 -16.98 4.49
N SER A 11 1.80 -18.15 4.43
CA SER A 11 0.33 -18.23 4.37
C SER A 11 -0.31 -17.67 5.64
N THR A 12 0.22 -18.02 6.81
CA THR A 12 -0.24 -17.50 8.10
C THR A 12 -0.11 -15.98 8.18
N ILE A 13 1.02 -15.43 7.74
CA ILE A 13 1.24 -13.97 7.71
C ILE A 13 0.23 -13.30 6.78
N GLN A 14 0.01 -13.82 5.57
CA GLN A 14 -0.98 -13.29 4.64
C GLN A 14 -2.40 -13.29 5.22
N GLN A 15 -2.80 -14.37 5.88
CA GLN A 15 -4.10 -14.47 6.54
C GLN A 15 -4.23 -13.44 7.68
N ALA A 16 -3.21 -13.27 8.51
CA ALA A 16 -3.18 -12.27 9.57
C ALA A 16 -3.27 -10.84 9.01
N CYS A 17 -2.50 -10.52 7.98
CA CYS A 17 -2.57 -9.23 7.28
C CYS A 17 -3.96 -8.95 6.71
N LYS A 18 -4.63 -9.98 6.17
CA LYS A 18 -6.00 -9.86 5.67
C LYS A 18 -7.01 -9.58 6.79
N GLN A 19 -6.88 -10.24 7.94
CA GLN A 19 -7.75 -10.01 9.10
C GLN A 19 -7.57 -8.61 9.70
N LEU A 20 -6.32 -8.13 9.79
CA LEU A 20 -5.97 -6.82 10.33
C LEU A 20 -6.15 -5.67 9.33
N ARG A 21 -6.52 -5.97 8.07
CA ARG A 21 -6.64 -5.00 6.98
C ARG A 21 -5.33 -4.23 6.76
N LEU A 22 -4.24 -4.96 6.59
CA LEU A 22 -2.91 -4.45 6.30
C LEU A 22 -2.53 -4.76 4.84
N PRO A 23 -3.09 -4.05 3.85
CA PRO A 23 -2.87 -4.34 2.43
C PRO A 23 -1.43 -4.12 1.98
N GLY A 24 -0.73 -3.11 2.52
CA GLY A 24 0.64 -2.79 2.13
C GLY A 24 1.61 -3.88 2.57
N ILE A 25 1.54 -4.26 3.86
CA ILE A 25 2.35 -5.36 4.40
C ILE A 25 2.02 -6.68 3.72
N GLY A 26 0.75 -7.04 3.59
CA GLY A 26 0.34 -8.31 3.00
C GLY A 26 0.83 -8.53 1.56
N ALA A 27 1.00 -7.44 0.80
CA ALA A 27 1.51 -7.49 -0.57
C ALA A 27 3.05 -7.50 -0.65
N GLN A 28 3.75 -6.87 0.30
CA GLN A 28 5.18 -6.57 0.16
C GLN A 28 6.10 -7.28 1.15
N PHE A 29 5.58 -7.96 2.19
CA PHE A 29 6.42 -8.54 3.25
C PHE A 29 7.46 -9.55 2.74
N GLN A 30 7.11 -10.41 1.77
CA GLN A 30 8.06 -11.38 1.21
C GLN A 30 9.22 -10.69 0.49
N ARG A 31 8.91 -9.67 -0.30
CA ARG A 31 9.93 -8.92 -1.05
C ARG A 31 10.86 -8.17 -0.11
N LEU A 32 10.30 -7.52 0.91
CA LEU A 32 11.07 -6.83 1.93
C LEU A 32 11.91 -7.79 2.78
N ALA A 33 11.42 -9.00 3.08
CA ALA A 33 12.19 -9.99 3.82
C ALA A 33 13.44 -10.41 3.03
N THR A 34 13.28 -10.70 1.73
CA THR A 34 14.41 -11.00 0.85
C THR A 34 15.36 -9.81 0.71
N GLN A 35 14.85 -8.58 0.69
CA GLN A 35 15.69 -7.37 0.64
C GLN A 35 16.48 -7.18 1.93
N ALA A 36 15.83 -7.33 3.09
CA ALA A 36 16.46 -7.20 4.39
C ALA A 36 17.58 -8.25 4.59
N GLU A 37 17.37 -9.48 4.13
CA GLU A 37 18.40 -10.52 4.11
C GLU A 37 19.60 -10.11 3.24
N ARG A 38 19.35 -9.55 2.05
CA ARG A 38 20.40 -9.09 1.12
C ARG A 38 21.19 -7.91 1.68
N GLU A 39 20.50 -6.94 2.27
CA GLU A 39 21.11 -5.72 2.81
C GLU A 39 21.71 -5.90 4.22
N ARG A 40 21.55 -7.09 4.83
CA ARG A 40 21.86 -7.33 6.26
C ARG A 40 21.18 -6.31 7.17
N GLN A 41 19.97 -5.90 6.79
CA GLN A 41 19.16 -5.00 7.58
C GLN A 41 18.75 -5.73 8.86
N GLY A 42 18.92 -5.06 10.00
CA GLY A 42 18.47 -5.60 11.28
C GLY A 42 16.96 -5.82 11.31
N TYR A 43 16.49 -6.70 12.18
CA TYR A 43 15.05 -7.00 12.33
C TYR A 43 14.19 -5.74 12.59
N LEU A 44 14.76 -4.75 13.28
CA LEU A 44 14.12 -3.45 13.52
C LEU A 44 13.96 -2.63 12.25
N GLY A 45 14.96 -2.63 11.36
CA GLY A 45 14.90 -1.92 10.08
C GLY A 45 13.89 -2.57 9.13
N TYR A 46 13.80 -3.90 9.14
CA TYR A 46 12.76 -4.61 8.41
C TYR A 46 11.35 -4.26 8.91
N LEU A 47 11.14 -4.20 10.23
CA LEU A 47 9.85 -3.81 10.81
C LEU A 47 9.50 -2.36 10.47
N ASP A 48 10.46 -1.45 10.54
CA ASP A 48 10.27 -0.04 10.20
C ASP A 48 9.89 0.15 8.72
N ALA A 49 10.56 -0.58 7.81
CA ALA A 49 10.23 -0.58 6.39
C ALA A 49 8.81 -1.11 6.12
N LEU A 50 8.41 -2.20 6.78
CA LEU A 50 7.05 -2.74 6.67
C LEU A 50 5.98 -1.75 7.11
N LEU A 51 6.19 -1.09 8.27
CA LEU A 51 5.26 -0.12 8.80
C LEU A 51 5.19 1.13 7.92
N SER A 52 6.32 1.59 7.40
CA SER A 52 6.39 2.75 6.50
C SER A 52 5.57 2.52 5.23
N ILE A 53 5.69 1.33 4.62
CA ILE A 53 4.90 0.99 3.42
C ILE A 53 3.41 0.93 3.74
N GLU A 54 3.01 0.37 4.87
CA GLU A 54 1.59 0.32 5.26
C GLU A 54 1.00 1.72 5.46
N LEU A 55 1.75 2.62 6.09
CA LEU A 55 1.33 4.01 6.29
C LEU A 55 1.18 4.73 4.94
N GLU A 56 2.15 4.59 4.04
CA GLU A 56 2.09 5.20 2.71
C GLU A 56 0.90 4.67 1.89
N GLU A 57 0.65 3.36 1.91
CA GLU A 57 -0.48 2.75 1.19
C GLU A 57 -1.82 3.26 1.73
N ARG A 58 -1.95 3.40 3.05
CA ARG A 58 -3.14 3.96 3.69
C ARG A 58 -3.36 5.42 3.35
N GLU A 59 -2.29 6.20 3.30
CA GLU A 59 -2.35 7.60 2.88
C GLU A 59 -2.78 7.72 1.41
N ARG A 60 -2.15 6.95 0.51
CA ARG A 60 -2.54 6.87 -0.91
C ARG A 60 -4.00 6.50 -1.09
N HIS A 61 -4.47 5.47 -0.38
CA HIS A 61 -5.87 5.05 -0.41
C HIS A 61 -6.81 6.15 0.12
N THR A 62 -6.41 6.85 1.18
CA THR A 62 -7.19 7.97 1.74
C THR A 62 -7.27 9.13 0.76
N ILE A 63 -6.15 9.50 0.13
CA ILE A 63 -6.09 10.56 -0.88
C ILE A 63 -6.94 10.18 -2.09
N ALA A 64 -6.79 8.97 -2.62
CA ALA A 64 -7.57 8.49 -3.77
C ALA A 64 -9.08 8.47 -3.46
N ARG A 65 -9.46 8.03 -2.25
CA ARG A 65 -10.85 8.06 -1.79
C ARG A 65 -11.36 9.50 -1.70
N ARG A 66 -10.61 10.41 -1.08
CA ARG A 66 -10.98 11.83 -0.98
C ARG A 66 -11.11 12.50 -2.35
N LEU A 67 -10.20 12.20 -3.28
CA LEU A 67 -10.26 12.72 -4.64
C LEU A 67 -11.50 12.22 -5.39
N LYS A 68 -11.88 10.95 -5.20
CA LYS A 68 -13.09 10.37 -5.76
C LYS A 68 -14.37 10.94 -5.11
N GLU A 69 -14.38 11.08 -3.79
CA GLU A 69 -15.50 11.63 -3.02
C GLU A 69 -15.73 13.11 -3.31
N ALA A 70 -14.66 13.87 -3.55
CA ALA A 70 -14.73 15.29 -3.89
C ALA A 70 -15.53 15.55 -5.18
N HIS A 71 -15.85 14.52 -5.98
CA HIS A 71 -16.60 14.62 -7.24
C HIS A 71 -16.16 15.86 -8.03
N LEU A 72 -14.84 16.10 -8.06
CA LEU A 72 -14.33 17.30 -8.68
C LEU A 72 -14.85 17.27 -10.12
N PRO A 73 -15.73 18.22 -10.51
CA PRO A 73 -16.22 18.26 -11.87
C PRO A 73 -14.96 18.26 -12.72
N ARG A 74 -14.88 17.34 -13.70
CA ARG A 74 -13.80 17.36 -14.72
C ARG A 74 -13.57 18.82 -15.02
N VAL A 75 -12.39 19.31 -14.68
CA VAL A 75 -12.04 20.72 -14.76
C VAL A 75 -12.62 21.19 -16.08
N LYS A 76 -13.69 21.99 -16.05
CA LYS A 76 -14.09 22.76 -17.21
C LYS A 76 -12.87 23.65 -17.39
N THR A 77 -11.98 23.23 -18.27
CA THR A 77 -10.95 24.12 -18.78
C THR A 77 -11.70 25.36 -19.27
N LEU A 78 -11.12 26.54 -19.11
CA LEU A 78 -11.70 27.79 -19.64
C LEU A 78 -12.07 27.68 -21.14
N ALA A 79 -11.54 26.68 -21.84
CA ALA A 79 -11.88 26.31 -23.22
C ALA A 79 -13.30 25.71 -23.40
N GLU A 80 -13.91 25.13 -22.36
CA GLU A 80 -15.28 24.59 -22.38
C GLU A 80 -16.30 25.55 -21.74
N PHE A 81 -15.88 26.77 -21.38
CA PHE A 81 -16.77 27.81 -20.88
C PHE A 81 -17.42 28.53 -22.07
N ASP A 82 -18.69 28.28 -22.30
CA ASP A 82 -19.47 28.95 -23.33
C ASP A 82 -19.80 30.39 -22.86
N PHE A 83 -19.06 31.37 -23.40
CA PHE A 83 -19.28 32.79 -23.13
C PHE A 83 -20.52 33.36 -23.83
N ALA A 84 -21.26 32.57 -24.61
CA ALA A 84 -22.46 33.03 -25.32
C ALA A 84 -23.72 33.10 -24.44
N GLN A 85 -23.63 32.71 -23.16
CA GLN A 85 -24.70 32.81 -22.16
C GLN A 85 -24.31 33.71 -20.98
N ALA A 86 -23.76 34.90 -21.28
CA ALA A 86 -23.53 35.99 -20.32
C ALA A 86 -24.20 37.29 -20.81
#